data_AF-A0A8H7FDS0-F1
#
_entry.id   AF-A0A8H7FDS0-F1
#
_cell.length_a   1.000
_cell.length_b   1.000
_cell.length_c   1.000
_cell.angle_alpha   90.00
_cell.angle_beta   90.00
_cell.angle_gamma   90.00
#
_symmetry.space_group_name_H-M   'P 1'
#
loop_
_entity.id
_entity.type
_entity.pdbx_description
1 polymer ?
#
loop_
_entity_poly.entity_id
_entity_poly.type
_entity_poly.pdbx_seq_one_letter_code
_entity_poly.pdbx_strand_id
1 'polypeptide(L)'
;MAQTIELAQTGKRDYLRGLEKQYQKRWADEHIFEVNAPSQAEIAGLSPAEVKEKFPKWFGTFPYPYMNGALHLGHAFTITKIEFAAGYQRLLGKRVLFPHGFHVTGLPIKAAADKLVREIDMFGPDFE
;
A
#
# COMPACT_ATOMS: atom_id res chain seq x y z
N MET A 1 -37.05 -19.47 10.15
CA MET A 1 -36.45 -18.53 9.17
C MET A 1 -36.01 -17.30 9.96
N ALA A 2 -34.72 -17.17 10.25
CA ALA A 2 -34.22 -15.96 10.90
C ALA A 2 -34.50 -14.76 9.96
N GLN A 3 -35.21 -13.74 10.44
CA GLN A 3 -35.39 -12.50 9.69
C GLN A 3 -34.02 -11.87 9.48
N THR A 4 -33.55 -11.85 8.23
CA THR A 4 -32.40 -11.07 7.82
C THR A 4 -32.67 -9.62 8.20
N ILE A 5 -31.83 -9.04 9.06
CA ILE A 5 -31.89 -7.62 9.39
C ILE A 5 -31.57 -6.86 8.10
N GLU A 6 -32.58 -6.27 7.48
CA GLU A 6 -32.39 -5.38 6.34
C GLU A 6 -31.69 -4.12 6.88
N LEU A 7 -30.40 -3.97 6.57
CA LEU A 7 -29.62 -2.78 6.95
C LEU A 7 -30.03 -1.60 6.06
N ALA A 8 -31.25 -1.11 6.28
CA ALA A 8 -31.78 0.08 5.64
C ALA A 8 -31.05 1.31 6.18
N GLN A 9 -29.92 1.68 5.54
CA GLN A 9 -29.25 3.02 5.54
C GLN A 9 -27.75 2.95 5.14
N THR A 10 -27.37 2.16 4.13
CA THR A 10 -25.96 2.12 3.65
C THR A 10 -25.59 3.25 2.68
N GLY A 11 -26.55 4.11 2.29
CA GLY A 11 -26.35 5.12 1.24
C GLY A 11 -25.16 6.06 1.46
N LYS A 12 -24.87 6.46 2.71
CA LYS A 12 -23.70 7.31 3.03
C LYS A 12 -22.38 6.59 2.80
N ARG A 13 -22.29 5.32 3.21
CA ARG A 13 -21.11 4.48 2.97
C ARG A 13 -20.88 4.28 1.48
N ASP A 14 -21.95 3.95 0.76
CA ASP A 14 -21.86 3.66 -0.68
C ASP A 14 -21.52 4.91 -1.48
N TYR A 15 -22.01 6.08 -1.06
CA TYR A 15 -21.58 7.38 -1.58
C TYR A 15 -20.07 7.63 -1.39
N LEU A 16 -19.54 7.43 -0.17
CA LEU A 16 -18.10 7.59 0.10
C LEU A 16 -17.25 6.62 -0.73
N ARG A 17 -17.67 5.35 -0.85
CA ARG A 17 -17.00 4.36 -1.71
C ARG A 17 -17.04 4.74 -3.20
N GLY A 18 -18.10 5.42 -3.64
CA GLY A 18 -18.19 5.97 -4.98
C GLY A 18 -17.12 7.05 -5.21
N LEU A 19 -16.99 7.99 -4.27
CA LEU A 19 -15.97 9.04 -4.31
C LEU A 19 -14.55 8.46 -4.27
N GLU A 20 -14.29 7.47 -3.38
CA GLU A 20 -13.00 6.79 -3.28
C GLU A 20 -12.55 6.24 -4.64
N LYS A 21 -13.42 5.49 -5.32
CA LYS A 21 -13.12 4.92 -6.65
C LYS A 21 -12.85 6.00 -7.69
N GLN A 22 -13.64 7.07 -7.69
CA GLN A 22 -13.47 8.20 -8.62
C GLN A 22 -12.09 8.83 -8.47
N TYR A 23 -11.67 9.17 -7.24
CA TYR A 23 -10.39 9.81 -6.99
C TYR A 23 -9.20 8.85 -7.14
N GLN A 24 -9.33 7.60 -6.71
CA GLN A 24 -8.30 6.58 -6.95
C GLN A 24 -8.03 6.40 -8.45
N LYS A 25 -9.07 6.36 -9.29
CA LYS A 25 -8.92 6.29 -10.74
C LYS A 25 -8.18 7.52 -11.27
N ARG A 26 -8.63 8.71 -10.88
CA ARG A 26 -7.99 9.96 -11.30
C ARG A 26 -6.51 10.01 -10.92
N TRP A 27 -6.17 9.63 -9.69
CA TRP A 27 -4.78 9.60 -9.21
C TRP A 27 -3.90 8.64 -10.01
N ALA A 28 -4.46 7.50 -10.41
CA ALA A 28 -3.77 6.52 -11.25
C ALA A 28 -3.59 7.05 -12.68
N ASP A 29 -4.63 7.61 -13.29
CA ASP A 29 -4.58 8.17 -14.65
C ASP A 29 -3.60 9.36 -14.77
N GLU A 30 -3.54 10.20 -13.73
CA GLU A 30 -2.67 11.39 -13.68
C GLU A 30 -1.26 11.08 -13.15
N HIS A 31 -0.99 9.84 -12.72
CA HIS A 31 0.30 9.40 -12.17
C HIS A 31 0.83 10.30 -11.03
N ILE A 32 -0.05 10.88 -10.21
CA ILE A 32 0.31 11.97 -9.27
C ILE A 32 1.30 11.58 -8.15
N PHE A 33 1.48 10.28 -7.91
CA PHE A 33 2.39 9.75 -6.90
C PHE A 33 3.67 9.15 -7.50
N GLU A 34 3.84 9.21 -8.82
CA GLU A 34 5.09 8.83 -9.47
C GLU A 34 6.09 9.99 -9.36
N VAL A 35 7.19 9.73 -8.64
CA VAL A 35 8.19 10.74 -8.33
C VAL A 35 9.55 10.29 -8.82
N ASN A 36 10.17 11.13 -9.65
CA ASN A 36 11.53 10.93 -10.13
C ASN A 36 12.54 11.73 -9.31
N ALA A 37 13.74 11.18 -9.15
CA ALA A 37 14.88 11.95 -8.67
C ALA A 37 15.20 13.09 -9.66
N PRO A 38 15.78 14.22 -9.20
CA PRO A 38 16.30 15.23 -10.09
C PRO A 38 17.25 14.61 -11.12
N SER A 39 17.09 14.97 -12.39
CA SER A 39 17.95 14.55 -13.48
C SER A 39 19.37 15.10 -13.34
N GLN A 40 20.34 14.48 -14.01
CA GLN A 40 21.73 14.94 -13.99
C GLN A 40 21.88 16.39 -14.48
N ALA A 41 21.04 16.82 -15.43
CA ALA A 41 21.02 18.19 -15.93
C ALA A 41 20.49 19.19 -14.90
N GLU A 42 19.47 18.81 -14.12
CA GLU A 42 18.88 19.67 -13.07
C GLU A 42 19.83 19.95 -11.90
N ILE A 43 20.78 19.04 -11.67
CA ILE A 43 21.79 19.10 -10.61
C ILE A 43 23.19 19.49 -11.10
N ALA A 44 23.37 19.71 -12.40
CA ALA A 44 24.66 20.06 -12.97
C ALA A 44 25.18 21.37 -12.37
N GLY A 45 26.41 21.34 -11.84
CA GLY A 45 27.05 22.50 -11.22
C GLY A 45 26.56 22.83 -9.80
N LEU A 46 25.62 22.06 -9.23
CA LEU A 46 25.18 22.21 -7.84
C LEU A 46 25.99 21.31 -6.91
N SER A 47 26.33 21.83 -5.74
CA SER A 47 26.82 21.02 -4.62
C SER A 47 25.70 20.16 -4.02
N PRO A 48 26.03 19.09 -3.27
CA PRO A 48 25.03 18.28 -2.59
C PRO A 48 24.10 19.07 -1.64
N ALA A 49 24.58 20.16 -1.04
CA ALA A 49 23.79 21.02 -0.18
C ALA A 49 22.74 21.81 -0.98
N GLU A 50 23.16 22.42 -2.10
CA GLU A 50 22.28 23.17 -3.00
C GLU A 50 21.22 22.27 -3.65
N VAL A 51 21.58 21.03 -4.00
CA VAL A 51 20.61 20.03 -4.51
C VAL A 51 19.53 19.74 -3.46
N LYS A 52 19.91 19.59 -2.18
CA LYS A 52 18.96 19.31 -1.10
C LYS A 52 18.02 20.49 -0.81
N GLU A 53 18.53 21.71 -0.92
CA GLU A 53 17.74 22.93 -0.75
C GLU A 53 16.77 23.14 -1.92
N LYS A 54 17.25 22.99 -3.16
CA LYS A 54 16.45 23.13 -4.38
C LYS A 54 15.41 22.01 -4.55
N PHE A 55 15.74 20.79 -4.13
CA PHE A 55 14.88 19.61 -4.25
C PHE A 55 14.70 18.93 -2.89
N PRO A 56 13.94 19.55 -1.96
CA PRO A 56 13.73 18.97 -0.64
C PRO A 56 12.99 17.64 -0.78
N LYS A 57 13.53 16.58 -0.16
CA LYS A 57 12.99 15.22 -0.26
C LYS A 57 12.52 14.66 1.06
N TRP A 58 11.61 13.70 0.98
CA TRP A 58 11.26 12.81 2.08
C TRP A 58 11.12 11.40 1.54
N PHE A 59 11.66 10.42 2.27
CA PHE A 59 11.61 9.02 1.89
C PHE A 59 11.09 8.21 3.07
N GLY A 60 9.90 7.64 2.90
CA GLY A 60 9.27 6.77 3.89
C GLY A 60 9.19 5.35 3.37
N THR A 61 9.38 4.38 4.27
CA THR A 61 9.27 2.96 3.95
C THR A 61 8.40 2.25 4.96
N PHE A 62 7.58 1.33 4.47
CA PHE A 62 6.88 0.34 5.29
C PHE A 62 7.58 -1.02 5.10
N PRO A 63 7.93 -1.75 6.17
CA PRO A 63 8.46 -3.10 6.03
C PRO A 63 7.50 -3.95 5.19
N TYR A 64 7.95 -4.37 4.03
CA TYR A 64 7.10 -5.04 3.06
C TYR A 64 6.58 -6.37 3.66
N PRO A 65 5.27 -6.63 3.58
CA PRO A 65 4.62 -7.70 4.35
C PRO A 65 4.82 -9.07 3.68
N TYR A 66 4.79 -10.14 4.47
CA TYR A 66 4.79 -11.51 3.95
C TYR A 66 3.54 -11.81 3.14
N MET A 67 3.74 -12.46 1.99
CA MET A 67 2.67 -12.81 1.04
C MET A 67 2.08 -14.19 1.27
N ASN A 68 2.02 -14.66 2.51
CA ASN A 68 1.40 -15.92 2.90
C ASN A 68 -0.10 -15.77 3.26
N GLY A 69 -0.71 -14.61 2.98
CA GLY A 69 -2.11 -14.32 3.25
C GLY A 69 -2.52 -12.92 2.81
N ALA A 70 -3.78 -12.55 3.05
CA ALA A 70 -4.28 -11.21 2.79
C ALA A 70 -3.83 -10.22 3.87
N LEU A 71 -3.69 -8.94 3.50
CA LEU A 71 -3.37 -7.88 4.45
C LEU A 71 -4.52 -7.67 5.44
N HIS A 72 -4.26 -7.91 6.73
CA HIS A 72 -5.20 -7.59 7.81
C HIS A 72 -5.07 -6.15 8.32
N LEU A 73 -6.03 -5.70 9.16
CA LEU A 73 -6.13 -4.32 9.69
C LEU A 73 -4.87 -3.84 10.45
N GLY A 74 -4.06 -4.76 10.98
CA GLY A 74 -2.78 -4.42 11.61
C GLY A 74 -1.76 -3.84 10.63
N HIS A 75 -1.76 -4.32 9.38
CA HIS A 75 -0.98 -3.70 8.31
C HIS A 75 -1.48 -2.29 8.01
N ALA A 76 -2.80 -2.10 7.93
CA ALA A 76 -3.41 -0.79 7.72
C ALA A 76 -3.04 0.21 8.84
N PHE A 77 -3.08 -0.21 10.10
CA PHE A 77 -2.64 0.60 11.23
C PHE A 77 -1.17 1.04 11.13
N THR A 78 -0.29 0.14 10.68
CA THR A 78 1.14 0.45 10.56
C THR A 78 1.44 1.32 9.35
N ILE A 79 0.89 0.98 8.17
CA ILE A 79 1.16 1.68 6.92
C ILE A 79 0.60 3.11 6.92
N THR A 80 -0.52 3.35 7.60
CA THR A 80 -1.15 4.68 7.68
C THR A 80 -0.25 5.72 8.33
N LYS A 81 0.65 5.34 9.25
CA LYS A 81 1.63 6.26 9.84
C LYS A 81 2.55 6.88 8.79
N ILE A 82 2.99 6.06 7.83
CA ILE A 82 3.84 6.50 6.72
C ILE A 82 3.01 7.26 5.69
N GLU A 83 1.80 6.80 5.38
CA GLU A 83 0.89 7.49 4.46
C GLU A 83 0.55 8.92 4.92
N PHE A 84 0.23 9.11 6.20
CA PHE A 84 -0.07 10.43 6.75
C PHE A 84 1.16 11.35 6.77
N ALA A 85 2.33 10.79 7.11
CA ALA A 85 3.58 11.54 7.03
C ALA A 85 3.89 11.95 5.57
N ALA A 86 3.71 11.04 4.62
CA ALA A 86 3.86 11.32 3.19
C ALA A 86 2.94 12.45 2.73
N GLY A 87 1.65 12.40 3.09
CA GLY A 87 0.68 13.47 2.81
C GLY A 87 1.11 14.82 3.38
N TYR A 88 1.50 14.87 4.65
CA TYR A 88 1.98 16.09 5.29
C TYR A 88 3.24 16.64 4.61
N GLN A 89 4.21 15.79 4.28
CA GLN A 89 5.47 16.24 3.65
C GLN A 89 5.26 16.73 2.22
N ARG A 90 4.29 16.17 1.47
CA ARG A 90 3.89 16.72 0.16
C ARG A 90 3.32 18.14 0.31
N LEU A 91 2.50 18.40 1.33
CA LEU A 91 1.97 19.74 1.61
C LEU A 91 3.06 20.75 1.98
N LEU A 92 4.16 20.30 2.57
CA LEU A 92 5.36 21.12 2.80
C LEU A 92 6.22 21.33 1.55
N GLY A 93 5.77 20.90 0.37
CA GLY A 93 6.47 21.07 -0.91
C GLY A 93 7.62 20.08 -1.14
N LYS A 94 7.74 19.02 -0.34
CA LYS A 94 8.81 18.03 -0.53
C LYS A 94 8.46 17.03 -1.62
N ARG A 95 9.49 16.57 -2.35
CA ARG A 95 9.43 15.38 -3.20
C ARG A 95 9.37 14.14 -2.31
N VAL A 96 8.19 13.53 -2.24
CA VAL A 96 7.88 12.40 -1.37
C VAL A 96 7.99 11.10 -2.15
N LEU A 97 8.88 10.21 -1.71
CA LEU A 97 8.94 8.83 -2.18
C LEU A 97 8.39 7.92 -1.08
N PHE A 98 7.34 7.16 -1.40
CA PHE A 98 6.81 6.11 -0.54
C PHE A 98 6.52 4.86 -1.36
N PRO A 99 7.52 3.98 -1.57
CA PRO A 99 7.36 2.78 -2.35
C PRO A 99 6.80 1.65 -1.48
N HIS A 100 6.18 0.68 -2.14
CA HIS A 100 5.70 -0.54 -1.50
C HIS A 100 6.27 -1.76 -2.22
N GLY A 101 6.66 -2.76 -1.45
CA GLY A 101 7.13 -4.06 -1.96
C GLY A 101 6.35 -5.21 -1.31
N PHE A 102 6.69 -6.44 -1.69
CA PHE A 102 6.02 -7.65 -1.22
C PHE A 102 7.04 -8.71 -0.82
N HIS A 103 6.91 -9.29 0.37
CA HIS A 103 7.90 -10.22 0.92
C HIS A 103 7.53 -11.66 0.52
N VAL A 104 8.22 -12.17 -0.49
CA VAL A 104 8.01 -13.52 -1.02
C VAL A 104 9.12 -14.51 -0.64
N THR A 105 10.21 -14.04 -0.05
CA THR A 105 11.25 -14.89 0.52
C THR A 105 10.84 -15.46 1.89
N GLY A 106 11.43 -16.59 2.27
CA GLY A 106 11.26 -17.19 3.59
C GLY A 106 10.30 -18.38 3.64
N LEU A 107 10.25 -19.02 4.81
CA LEU A 107 9.49 -20.24 5.06
C LEU A 107 7.96 -20.09 5.21
N PRO A 108 7.36 -18.94 5.60
CA PRO A 108 5.92 -18.88 5.85
C PRO A 108 5.03 -19.33 4.69
N ILE A 109 5.42 -18.99 3.46
CA ILE A 109 4.67 -19.35 2.25
C ILE A 109 4.77 -20.86 2.02
N LYS A 110 5.99 -21.42 2.11
CA LYS A 110 6.24 -22.86 1.92
C LYS A 110 5.55 -23.69 3.00
N ALA A 111 5.63 -23.27 4.27
CA ALA A 111 4.98 -23.95 5.38
C ALA A 111 3.44 -23.99 5.23
N ALA A 112 2.83 -22.89 4.76
CA ALA A 112 1.40 -22.84 4.49
C ALA A 112 1.01 -23.77 3.33
N ALA A 113 1.79 -23.77 2.24
CA ALA A 113 1.57 -24.65 1.10
C ALA A 113 1.73 -26.14 1.47
N ASP A 114 2.79 -26.50 2.20
CA ASP A 114 3.05 -27.88 2.61
C ASP A 114 1.99 -28.40 3.58
N LYS A 115 1.47 -27.54 4.47
CA LYS A 115 0.32 -27.88 5.32
C LYS A 115 -0.91 -28.22 4.47
N LEU A 116 -1.21 -27.40 3.46
CA LEU A 116 -2.37 -27.61 2.58
C LEU A 116 -2.23 -28.91 1.77
N VAL A 117 -1.05 -29.18 1.21
CA VAL A 117 -0.77 -30.45 0.52
C VAL A 117 -1.02 -31.63 1.46
N ARG A 118 -0.47 -31.59 2.67
CA ARG A 118 -0.65 -32.67 3.66
C ARG A 118 -2.12 -32.87 4.03
N GLU A 119 -2.90 -31.81 4.19
CA GLU A 119 -4.32 -31.91 4.55
C GLU A 119 -5.14 -32.51 3.40
N ILE A 120 -4.82 -32.15 2.15
CA ILE A 120 -5.45 -32.78 0.97
C ILE A 120 -5.10 -34.27 0.88
N ASP A 121 -3.85 -34.65 1.16
CA ASP A 121 -3.42 -36.06 1.13
C ASP A 121 -4.13 -36.90 2.21
N MET A 122 -4.41 -36.29 3.37
CA MET A 122 -5.02 -36.97 4.52
C MET A 122 -6.55 -37.07 4.44
N PHE A 123 -7.21 -36.03 3.93
CA PHE A 123 -8.67 -35.84 4.01
C PHE A 123 -9.34 -35.68 2.64
N GLY A 124 -8.58 -35.88 1.55
CA GLY A 124 -9.08 -35.66 0.19
C GLY A 124 -9.19 -34.17 -0.19
N PRO A 125 -9.53 -33.89 -1.46
CA PRO A 125 -9.57 -32.52 -2.00
C PRO A 125 -10.66 -31.64 -1.37
N ASP A 126 -11.69 -32.24 -0.80
CA ASP A 126 -12.82 -31.56 -0.16
C ASP A 126 -12.72 -31.54 1.38
N PHE A 127 -11.62 -32.10 1.94
CA PHE A 127 -11.37 -32.20 3.38
C PHE A 127 -12.49 -32.91 4.16
N GLU A 128 -12.99 -34.03 3.63
CA GLU A 128 -14.04 -34.88 4.23
C GLU A 128 -13.48 -36.07 5.03
#